data_AF-A0A558GZS8-F1
#
_entry.id   AF-A0A558GZS8-F1
#
_cell.length_a   1.000
_cell.length_b   1.000
_cell.length_c   1.000
_cell.angle_alpha   90.00
_cell.angle_beta   90.00
_cell.angle_gamma   90.00
#
_symmetry.space_group_name_H-M   'P 1'
#
loop_
_entity.id
_entity.type
_entity.pdbx_description
1 polymer ?
#
loop_
_entity_poly.entity_id
_entity_poly.type
_entity_poly.pdbx_seq_one_letter_code
_entity_poly.pdbx_strand_id
1 'polypeptide(L)'
;MTQSTPGSTTPPGWYPDPSDPRFVRWWDGHAWTANQAPRQAQYQPAFQPPRTEISPQTPVYNPFIWAITLLPLVSLVFMLTWQPEFRMVTTRQGVTTVDPLSIYTPGYFLLMVSGFVIYGLSVFFAYLDHQRLLKSGVVRPFHWAWAFLSAFVYVIGRSVIVQKVAQKRGLWPVWATIAVFVVSMVIAGIWTSNLMQSMMSSFGYSVST
;
A
#
# COMPACT_ATOMS: atom_id res chain seq x y z
N MET A 1 -53.12 -11.53 22.65
CA MET A 1 -51.83 -11.49 21.92
C MET A 1 -50.88 -10.61 22.72
N THR A 2 -49.87 -11.18 23.37
CA THR A 2 -48.78 -10.41 24.01
C THR A 2 -47.46 -11.00 23.54
N GLN A 3 -46.80 -10.30 22.63
CA GLN A 3 -45.45 -10.61 22.15
C GLN A 3 -44.46 -10.52 23.32
N SER A 4 -43.77 -11.62 23.61
CA SER A 4 -42.59 -11.64 24.48
C SER A 4 -41.35 -11.32 23.64
N THR A 5 -40.78 -10.12 23.83
CA THR A 5 -39.49 -9.72 23.23
C THR A 5 -38.36 -10.59 23.79
N PRO A 6 -37.46 -11.18 22.98
CA PRO A 6 -36.33 -11.96 23.49
C PRO A 6 -35.38 -11.06 24.28
N GLY A 7 -35.09 -11.44 25.54
CA GLY A 7 -34.21 -10.68 26.43
C GLY A 7 -32.79 -10.58 25.90
N SER A 8 -32.22 -9.37 25.92
CA SER A 8 -30.80 -9.12 25.66
C SER A 8 -29.97 -9.68 26.82
N THR A 9 -29.47 -10.89 26.70
CA THR A 9 -28.51 -11.45 27.65
C THR A 9 -27.16 -10.77 27.45
N THR A 10 -26.71 -10.01 28.45
CA THR A 10 -25.38 -9.40 28.47
C THR A 10 -24.31 -10.49 28.22
N PRO A 11 -23.42 -10.33 27.23
CA PRO A 11 -22.43 -11.35 26.92
C PRO A 11 -21.43 -11.51 28.07
N PRO A 12 -20.76 -12.67 28.20
CA PRO A 12 -19.74 -12.88 29.22
C PRO A 12 -18.58 -11.88 29.08
N GLY A 13 -18.09 -11.31 30.18
CA GLY A 13 -17.06 -10.27 30.15
C GLY A 13 -16.74 -9.62 31.50
N TRP A 14 -15.72 -8.76 31.52
CA TRP A 14 -15.39 -7.91 32.68
C TRP A 14 -16.21 -6.62 32.64
N TYR A 15 -17.04 -6.42 33.66
CA TYR A 15 -17.92 -5.28 33.78
C TYR A 15 -17.71 -4.56 35.12
N PRO A 16 -18.07 -3.26 35.22
CA PRO A 16 -18.11 -2.53 36.48
C PRO A 16 -18.79 -3.34 37.59
N ASP A 17 -18.10 -3.55 38.72
CA ASP A 17 -18.70 -4.27 39.84
C ASP A 17 -19.84 -3.41 40.45
N PRO A 18 -21.09 -3.92 40.52
CA PRO A 18 -22.20 -3.18 41.11
C PRO A 18 -22.04 -2.92 42.61
N SER A 19 -21.23 -3.73 43.30
CA SER A 19 -21.04 -3.68 44.75
C SER A 19 -19.90 -2.76 45.18
N ASP A 20 -18.86 -2.60 44.36
CA ASP A 20 -17.75 -1.68 44.62
C ASP A 20 -17.25 -1.04 43.31
N PRO A 21 -17.44 0.28 43.11
CA PRO A 21 -17.03 0.97 41.90
C PRO A 21 -15.51 0.92 41.63
N ARG A 22 -14.68 0.56 42.61
CA ARG A 22 -13.23 0.44 42.44
C ARG A 22 -12.82 -0.83 41.71
N PHE A 23 -13.75 -1.78 41.55
CA PHE A 23 -13.48 -3.08 40.94
C PHE A 23 -14.29 -3.27 39.65
N VAL A 24 -13.84 -4.27 38.91
CA VAL A 24 -14.57 -4.90 37.82
C VAL A 24 -14.75 -6.36 38.18
N ARG A 25 -15.89 -6.91 37.83
CA ARG A 25 -16.27 -8.29 38.13
C ARG A 25 -16.57 -9.03 36.83
N TRP A 26 -16.27 -10.32 36.80
CA TRP A 26 -16.56 -11.13 35.62
C TRP A 26 -18.02 -11.59 35.64
N TRP A 27 -18.75 -11.25 34.58
CA TRP A 27 -20.08 -11.77 34.25
C TRP A 27 -19.91 -12.97 33.33
N ASP A 28 -20.53 -14.11 33.64
CA ASP A 28 -20.41 -15.33 32.83
C ASP A 28 -21.52 -15.51 31.78
N GLY A 29 -22.39 -14.51 31.62
CA GLY A 29 -23.58 -14.58 30.75
C GLY A 29 -24.88 -14.83 31.52
N HIS A 30 -24.79 -15.40 32.72
CA HIS A 30 -25.95 -15.74 33.56
C HIS A 30 -25.88 -15.12 34.96
N ALA A 31 -24.69 -15.00 35.56
CA ALA A 31 -24.45 -14.47 36.88
C ALA A 31 -23.08 -13.77 37.02
N TRP A 32 -22.96 -12.97 38.07
CA TRP A 32 -21.67 -12.41 38.49
C TRP A 32 -20.84 -13.47 39.21
N THR A 33 -19.64 -13.74 38.71
CA THR A 33 -18.72 -14.71 39.32
C THR A 33 -17.90 -14.09 40.45
N ALA A 34 -17.21 -14.90 41.26
CA ALA A 34 -16.31 -14.39 42.32
C ALA A 34 -15.07 -13.67 41.79
N ASN A 35 -14.79 -13.73 40.48
CA ASN A 35 -13.61 -13.11 39.89
C ASN A 35 -13.78 -11.58 39.85
N GLN A 36 -12.99 -10.89 40.67
CA GLN A 36 -12.90 -9.44 40.73
C GLN A 36 -11.47 -9.00 40.41
N ALA A 37 -11.33 -7.89 39.70
CA ALA A 37 -10.05 -7.24 39.45
C ALA A 37 -10.17 -5.74 39.77
N PRO A 38 -9.10 -5.07 40.22
CA PRO A 38 -9.10 -3.62 40.35
C PRO A 38 -9.45 -2.98 39.01
N ARG A 39 -10.37 -2.00 38.97
CA ARG A 39 -10.80 -1.35 37.72
C ARG A 39 -9.62 -0.74 36.96
N GLN A 40 -8.56 -0.32 37.65
CA GLN A 40 -7.33 0.18 37.05
C GLN A 40 -6.58 -0.86 36.20
N ALA A 41 -6.71 -2.15 36.50
CA ALA A 41 -6.06 -3.23 35.75
C ALA A 41 -6.65 -3.42 34.35
N GLN A 42 -7.94 -3.09 34.14
CA GLN A 42 -8.60 -3.22 32.84
C GLN A 42 -8.23 -2.08 31.88
N TYR A 43 -7.70 -0.95 32.38
CA TYR A 43 -7.27 0.19 31.57
C TYR A 43 -5.75 0.31 31.42
N GLN A 44 -4.97 -0.67 31.88
CA GLN A 44 -3.55 -0.67 31.56
C GLN A 44 -3.41 -1.06 30.09
N PRO A 45 -3.03 -0.12 29.18
CA PRO A 45 -2.65 -0.53 27.84
C PRO A 45 -1.56 -1.59 27.98
N ALA A 46 -1.71 -2.72 27.28
CA ALA A 46 -0.73 -3.79 27.32
C ALA A 46 0.67 -3.19 27.16
N PHE A 47 1.52 -3.36 28.18
CA PHE A 47 2.88 -2.84 28.16
C PHE A 47 3.60 -3.51 26.99
N GLN A 48 3.73 -2.80 25.87
CA GLN A 48 4.57 -3.23 24.77
C GLN A 48 5.98 -2.77 25.13
N PRO A 49 6.90 -3.70 25.47
CA PRO A 49 8.28 -3.31 25.74
C PRO A 49 8.81 -2.49 24.54
N PRO A 50 9.55 -1.40 24.79
CA PRO A 50 10.17 -0.63 23.72
C PRO A 50 10.93 -1.57 22.79
N ARG A 51 10.78 -1.39 21.46
CA ARG A 51 11.55 -2.21 20.52
C ARG A 51 13.03 -1.96 20.77
N THR A 52 13.80 -3.02 20.91
CA THR A 52 15.25 -2.96 21.05
C THR A 52 15.83 -2.15 19.91
N GLU A 53 16.61 -1.13 20.26
CA GLU A 53 17.31 -0.31 19.28
C GLU A 53 18.40 -1.14 18.60
N ILE A 54 18.56 -0.94 17.30
CA ILE A 54 19.65 -1.58 16.56
C ILE A 54 20.93 -0.75 16.69
N SER A 55 22.08 -1.42 16.62
CA SER A 55 23.38 -0.75 16.69
C SER A 55 23.49 0.37 15.64
N PRO A 56 24.05 1.55 15.97
CA PRO A 56 24.25 2.64 15.03
C PRO A 56 25.10 2.29 13.80
N GLN A 57 25.97 1.28 13.91
CA GLN A 57 26.80 0.79 12.81
C GLN A 57 26.02 -0.11 11.82
N THR A 58 24.80 -0.53 12.17
CA THR A 58 23.99 -1.41 11.33
C THR A 58 23.50 -0.66 10.09
N PRO A 59 23.77 -1.13 8.87
CA PRO A 59 23.28 -0.49 7.66
C PRO A 59 21.75 -0.66 7.54
N VAL A 60 21.04 0.45 7.75
CA VAL A 60 19.58 0.57 7.63
C VAL A 60 19.11 0.49 6.17
N TYR A 61 19.91 1.03 5.26
CA TYR A 61 19.64 1.02 3.83
C TYR A 61 20.32 -0.17 3.19
N ASN A 62 19.66 -0.75 2.19
CA ASN A 62 20.21 -1.82 1.39
C ASN A 62 19.76 -1.66 -0.07
N PRO A 63 20.39 -2.40 -1.00
CA PRO A 63 20.04 -2.29 -2.42
C PRO A 63 18.59 -2.66 -2.73
N PHE A 64 17.96 -3.56 -1.97
CA PHE A 64 16.61 -4.05 -2.24
C PHE A 64 15.55 -2.98 -1.99
N ILE A 65 15.65 -2.21 -0.90
CA ILE A 65 14.71 -1.11 -0.66
C ILE A 65 14.82 -0.02 -1.75
N TRP A 66 16.03 0.26 -2.22
CA TRP A 66 16.26 1.18 -3.33
C TRP A 66 15.75 0.63 -4.67
N ALA A 67 15.92 -0.67 -4.91
CA ALA A 67 15.36 -1.33 -6.08
C ALA A 67 13.84 -1.16 -6.12
N ILE A 68 13.13 -1.44 -5.03
CA ILE A 68 11.66 -1.26 -4.94
C ILE A 68 11.27 0.22 -5.15
N THR A 69 12.01 1.14 -4.54
CA THR A 69 11.70 2.58 -4.59
C THR A 69 11.86 3.16 -6.00
N LEU A 70 12.86 2.70 -6.75
CA LEU A 70 13.20 3.22 -8.07
C LEU A 70 12.57 2.41 -9.21
N LEU A 71 12.09 1.19 -8.96
CA LEU A 71 11.49 0.31 -9.97
C LEU A 71 10.37 0.97 -10.79
N PRO A 72 9.49 1.81 -10.21
CA PRO A 72 8.45 2.50 -10.98
C PRO A 72 9.00 3.37 -12.12
N LEU A 73 10.23 3.87 -12.02
CA LEU A 73 10.87 4.63 -13.11
C LEU A 73 11.14 3.77 -14.34
N VAL A 74 11.35 2.45 -14.16
CA VAL A 74 11.47 1.52 -15.29
C VAL A 74 10.14 1.43 -16.04
N SER A 75 9.02 1.37 -15.31
CA SER A 75 7.68 1.43 -15.92
C SER A 75 7.47 2.73 -16.68
N LEU A 76 7.98 3.85 -16.15
CA LEU A 76 7.90 5.14 -16.82
C LEU A 76 8.69 5.16 -18.13
N VAL A 77 9.88 4.54 -18.18
CA VAL A 77 10.64 4.40 -19.43
C VAL A 77 9.84 3.60 -20.46
N PHE A 78 9.28 2.44 -20.09
CA PHE A 78 8.44 1.66 -21.01
C PHE A 78 7.21 2.45 -21.49
N MET A 79 6.59 3.23 -20.60
CA MET A 79 5.46 4.09 -20.95
C MET A 79 5.85 5.11 -22.03
N LEU A 80 7.02 5.74 -21.91
CA LEU A 80 7.52 6.70 -22.90
C LEU A 80 7.83 6.05 -24.25
N THR A 81 8.23 4.79 -24.27
CA THR A 81 8.46 4.04 -25.51
C THR A 81 7.16 3.60 -26.20
N TRP A 82 6.04 3.59 -25.49
CA TRP A 82 4.75 3.24 -26.08
C TRP A 82 4.24 4.37 -26.97
N GLN A 83 4.10 4.09 -28.26
CA GLN A 83 3.55 4.99 -29.28
C GLN A 83 2.23 4.37 -29.78
N PRO A 84 1.09 4.73 -29.17
CA PRO A 84 -0.21 4.21 -29.60
C PRO A 84 -0.62 4.78 -30.96
N GLU A 85 -1.31 3.97 -31.76
CA GLU A 85 -1.86 4.39 -33.05
C GLU A 85 -3.38 4.53 -32.95
N PHE A 86 -3.91 5.60 -33.54
CA PHE A 86 -5.36 5.82 -33.68
C PHE A 86 -5.72 5.74 -35.16
N ARG A 87 -6.29 4.59 -35.56
CA ARG A 87 -6.75 4.39 -36.95
C ARG A 87 -8.24 4.67 -37.01
N MET A 88 -8.66 5.41 -38.03
CA MET A 88 -10.07 5.65 -38.30
C MET A 88 -10.63 4.53 -39.18
N VAL A 89 -11.80 4.01 -38.81
CA VAL A 89 -12.56 3.05 -39.62
C VAL A 89 -13.96 3.58 -39.83
N THR A 90 -14.48 3.42 -41.05
CA THR A 90 -15.88 3.74 -41.35
C THR A 90 -16.69 2.47 -41.22
N THR A 91 -17.68 2.47 -40.31
CA THR A 91 -18.55 1.31 -40.12
C THR A 91 -19.44 1.08 -41.34
N ARG A 92 -20.09 -0.09 -41.41
CA ARG A 92 -21.08 -0.40 -42.46
C ARG A 92 -22.27 0.58 -42.46
N GLN A 93 -22.50 1.30 -41.37
CA GLN A 93 -23.54 2.31 -41.21
C GLN A 93 -23.06 3.71 -41.65
N GLY A 94 -21.85 3.83 -42.21
CA GLY A 94 -21.27 5.09 -42.68
C GLY A 94 -20.73 6.00 -41.58
N VAL A 95 -20.66 5.52 -40.32
CA VAL A 95 -20.13 6.30 -39.20
C VAL A 95 -18.62 6.11 -39.14
N THR A 96 -17.85 7.20 -39.22
CA THR A 96 -16.40 7.17 -38.98
C THR A 96 -16.14 7.18 -37.48
N THR A 97 -15.39 6.20 -37.01
CA THR A 97 -15.00 6.05 -35.60
C THR A 97 -13.57 5.53 -35.50
N VAL A 98 -12.99 5.55 -34.30
CA VAL A 98 -11.66 4.98 -34.05
C VAL A 98 -11.79 3.47 -33.98
N ASP A 99 -10.90 2.76 -34.69
CA ASP A 99 -10.73 1.32 -34.56
C ASP A 99 -10.28 1.00 -33.11
N PRO A 100 -11.13 0.33 -32.30
CA PRO A 100 -10.80 0.05 -30.90
C PRO A 100 -9.55 -0.82 -30.75
N LEU A 101 -9.15 -1.55 -31.79
CA LEU A 101 -7.99 -2.43 -31.73
C LEU A 101 -6.67 -1.72 -32.06
N SER A 102 -6.69 -0.51 -32.63
CA SER A 102 -5.48 0.16 -33.09
C SER A 102 -4.53 0.57 -31.95
N ILE A 103 -5.06 0.72 -30.73
CA ILE A 103 -4.28 1.07 -29.54
C ILE A 103 -3.39 -0.09 -29.04
N TYR A 104 -3.71 -1.34 -29.38
CA TYR A 104 -3.00 -2.54 -28.93
C TYR A 104 -1.75 -2.81 -29.78
N THR A 105 -0.82 -1.86 -29.78
CA THR A 105 0.47 -1.98 -30.47
C THR A 105 1.40 -2.95 -29.73
N PRO A 106 2.50 -3.44 -30.35
CA PRO A 106 3.50 -4.23 -29.63
C PRO A 106 4.04 -3.52 -28.37
N GLY A 107 4.16 -2.20 -28.42
CA GLY A 107 4.55 -1.38 -27.27
C GLY A 107 3.55 -1.43 -26.10
N TYR A 108 2.25 -1.57 -26.39
CA TYR A 108 1.22 -1.76 -25.36
C TYR A 108 1.47 -3.07 -24.59
N PHE A 109 1.72 -4.17 -25.30
CA PHE A 109 1.97 -5.47 -24.67
C PHE A 109 3.30 -5.49 -23.92
N LEU A 110 4.34 -4.83 -24.44
CA LEU A 110 5.60 -4.66 -23.72
C LEU A 110 5.39 -3.90 -22.41
N LEU A 111 4.64 -2.80 -22.44
CA LEU A 111 4.29 -2.03 -21.24
C LEU A 111 3.49 -2.90 -20.26
N MET A 112 2.48 -3.62 -20.73
CA MET A 112 1.65 -4.51 -19.92
C MET A 112 2.48 -5.61 -19.23
N VAL A 113 3.30 -6.34 -19.99
CA VAL A 113 4.17 -7.41 -19.46
C VAL A 113 5.20 -6.83 -18.48
N SER A 114 5.80 -5.68 -18.81
CA SER A 114 6.75 -5.01 -17.91
C SER A 114 6.11 -4.66 -16.57
N GLY A 115 4.83 -4.27 -16.55
CA GLY A 115 4.08 -3.99 -15.33
C GLY A 115 3.98 -5.22 -14.41
N PHE A 116 3.64 -6.39 -14.96
CA PHE A 116 3.60 -7.64 -14.20
C PHE A 116 4.99 -8.05 -13.68
N VAL A 117 6.03 -7.89 -14.50
CA VAL A 117 7.42 -8.17 -14.10
C VAL A 117 7.86 -7.24 -12.96
N ILE A 118 7.61 -5.93 -13.08
CA ILE A 118 7.92 -4.92 -12.07
C ILE A 118 7.16 -5.21 -10.76
N TYR A 119 5.89 -5.61 -10.85
CA TYR A 119 5.10 -6.02 -9.69
C TYR A 119 5.73 -7.23 -8.98
N GLY A 120 6.05 -8.30 -9.72
CA GLY A 120 6.68 -9.49 -9.15
C GLY A 120 8.06 -9.22 -8.54
N LEU A 121 8.88 -8.42 -9.23
CA LEU A 121 10.19 -7.98 -8.72
C LEU A 121 10.07 -7.14 -7.45
N SER A 122 9.04 -6.27 -7.35
CA SER A 122 8.79 -5.49 -6.13
C SER A 122 8.54 -6.39 -4.92
N VAL A 123 7.71 -7.42 -5.10
CA VAL A 123 7.41 -8.40 -4.05
C VAL A 123 8.65 -9.24 -3.71
N PHE A 124 9.40 -9.68 -4.71
CA PHE A 124 10.63 -10.44 -4.51
C PHE A 124 11.69 -9.63 -3.75
N PHE A 125 11.91 -8.37 -4.11
CA PHE A 125 12.84 -7.50 -3.38
C PHE A 125 12.34 -7.16 -1.98
N ALA A 126 11.03 -7.04 -1.76
CA ALA A 126 10.46 -6.86 -0.42
C ALA A 126 10.74 -8.08 0.48
N TYR A 127 10.66 -9.29 -0.07
CA TYR A 127 11.06 -10.50 0.64
C TYR A 127 12.56 -10.46 1.01
N LEU A 128 13.45 -10.08 0.09
CA LEU A 128 14.89 -9.98 0.37
C LEU A 128 15.24 -8.88 1.39
N ASP A 129 14.60 -7.71 1.33
CA ASP A 129 14.74 -6.64 2.34
C ASP A 129 14.30 -7.14 3.72
N HIS A 130 13.13 -7.80 3.79
CA HIS A 130 12.61 -8.37 5.03
C HIS A 130 13.57 -9.39 5.66
N GLN A 131 14.10 -10.33 4.88
CA GLN A 131 15.10 -11.30 5.35
C GLN A 131 16.37 -10.60 5.87
N ARG A 132 16.80 -9.53 5.20
CA ARG A 132 17.97 -8.76 5.62
C ARG A 132 17.73 -8.01 6.93
N LEU A 133 16.54 -7.43 7.13
CA LEU A 133 16.18 -6.76 8.39
C LEU A 133 16.16 -7.73 9.57
N LEU A 134 15.66 -8.97 9.36
CA LEU A 134 15.72 -10.02 10.37
C LEU A 134 17.16 -10.37 10.75
N LYS A 135 18.04 -10.53 9.75
CA LYS A 135 19.47 -10.79 9.97
C LYS A 135 20.19 -9.63 10.69
N SER A 136 19.72 -8.41 10.49
CA SER A 136 20.21 -7.22 11.19
C SER A 136 19.68 -7.06 12.62
N GLY A 137 18.89 -8.01 13.13
CA GLY A 137 18.38 -7.99 14.51
C GLY A 137 17.12 -7.14 14.71
N VAL A 138 16.46 -6.69 13.64
CA VAL A 138 15.19 -5.95 13.76
C VAL A 138 14.10 -6.90 14.24
N VAL A 139 13.58 -6.66 15.45
CA VAL A 139 12.50 -7.46 16.02
C VAL A 139 11.16 -7.10 15.34
N ARG A 140 10.51 -8.11 14.74
CA ARG A 140 9.21 -8.00 14.05
C ARG A 140 9.18 -6.88 12.99
N PRO A 141 9.96 -7.02 11.90
CA PRO A 141 9.94 -6.07 10.79
C PRO A 141 8.57 -6.08 10.08
N PHE A 142 8.34 -5.09 9.22
CA PHE A 142 7.10 -4.99 8.46
C PHE A 142 6.99 -6.15 7.47
N HIS A 143 5.85 -6.86 7.47
CA HIS A 143 5.73 -8.09 6.72
C HIS A 143 5.80 -7.84 5.20
N TRP A 144 6.63 -8.59 4.48
CA TRP A 144 6.86 -8.39 3.04
C TRP A 144 5.61 -8.59 2.18
N ALA A 145 4.64 -9.41 2.62
CA ALA A 145 3.41 -9.69 1.87
C ALA A 145 2.55 -8.43 1.65
N TRP A 146 2.74 -7.36 2.43
CA TRP A 146 2.09 -6.08 2.16
C TRP A 146 2.50 -5.46 0.81
N ALA A 147 3.61 -5.90 0.21
CA ALA A 147 3.99 -5.52 -1.15
C ALA A 147 2.99 -6.02 -2.21
N PHE A 148 2.22 -7.09 -1.94
CA PHE A 148 1.15 -7.54 -2.85
C PHE A 148 0.02 -6.52 -2.93
N LEU A 149 -0.30 -5.83 -1.83
CA LEU A 149 -1.26 -4.75 -1.83
C LEU A 149 -0.70 -3.54 -2.59
N SER A 150 0.52 -3.13 -2.24
CA SER A 150 1.24 -2.07 -2.94
C SER A 150 2.69 -1.99 -2.46
N ALA A 151 3.63 -1.84 -3.40
CA ALA A 151 5.03 -1.56 -3.10
C ALA A 151 5.20 -0.30 -2.23
N PHE A 152 4.36 0.73 -2.44
CA PHE A 152 4.37 1.96 -1.64
C PHE A 152 4.04 1.70 -0.17
N VAL A 153 3.02 0.86 0.08
CA VAL A 153 2.61 0.48 1.45
C VAL A 153 3.77 -0.22 2.17
N TYR A 154 4.47 -1.12 1.46
CA TYR A 154 5.65 -1.78 2.00
C TYR A 154 6.77 -0.80 2.34
N VAL A 155 7.16 0.09 1.41
CA VAL A 155 8.24 1.08 1.64
C VAL A 155 7.93 1.96 2.84
N ILE A 156 6.69 2.47 2.95
CA ILE A 156 6.26 3.32 4.07
C ILE A 156 6.28 2.54 5.38
N GLY A 157 5.62 1.37 5.44
CA GLY A 157 5.51 0.56 6.65
C GLY A 157 6.87 0.12 7.20
N ARG A 158 7.75 -0.35 6.32
CA ARG A 158 9.13 -0.72 6.65
C ARG A 158 9.92 0.48 7.16
N SER A 159 9.84 1.63 6.49
CA SER A 159 10.60 2.83 6.86
C SER A 159 10.18 3.38 8.22
N VAL A 160 8.89 3.35 8.56
CA VAL A 160 8.38 3.76 9.88
C VAL A 160 8.88 2.82 10.99
N ILE A 161 8.88 1.50 10.74
CA ILE A 161 9.41 0.53 11.70
C ILE A 161 10.91 0.76 11.94
N VAL A 162 11.67 0.96 10.87
CA VAL A 162 13.11 1.16 10.97
C VAL A 162 13.44 2.52 11.61
N GLN A 163 12.67 3.57 11.34
CA GLN A 163 12.79 4.87 12.00
C GLN A 163 12.72 4.77 13.54
N LYS A 164 11.86 3.87 14.05
CA LYS A 164 11.68 3.63 15.49
C LYS A 164 12.84 2.88 16.12
N VAL A 165 13.48 1.95 15.40
CA VAL A 165 14.58 1.13 15.93
C VAL A 165 15.98 1.69 15.64
N ALA A 166 16.10 2.58 14.65
CA ALA A 166 17.38 3.08 14.12
C ALA A 166 17.60 4.58 14.39
N GLN A 167 17.06 5.12 15.49
CA GLN A 167 17.27 6.50 15.94
C GLN A 167 17.09 7.55 14.81
N LYS A 168 15.94 7.53 14.15
CA LYS A 168 15.54 8.49 13.09
C LYS A 168 16.21 8.36 11.70
N ARG A 169 16.86 7.24 11.39
CA ARG A 169 17.57 7.01 10.11
C ARG A 169 16.81 6.12 9.10
N GLY A 170 15.48 6.10 9.12
CA GLY A 170 14.67 5.18 8.32
C GLY A 170 13.90 5.79 7.14
N LEU A 171 13.74 7.12 7.08
CA LEU A 171 12.74 7.75 6.20
C LEU A 171 13.21 8.11 4.78
N TRP A 172 14.49 8.00 4.45
CA TRP A 172 14.98 8.39 3.12
C TRP A 172 14.27 7.70 1.94
N PRO A 173 13.97 6.38 1.98
CA PRO A 173 13.19 5.73 0.93
C PRO A 173 11.78 6.31 0.74
N VAL A 174 11.16 6.83 1.80
CA VAL A 174 9.84 7.48 1.72
C VAL A 174 9.94 8.78 0.93
N TRP A 175 10.92 9.62 1.22
CA TRP A 175 11.15 10.87 0.48
C TRP A 175 11.48 10.60 -1.00
N ALA A 176 12.32 9.60 -1.27
CA ALA A 176 12.61 9.18 -2.64
C ALA A 176 11.37 8.67 -3.36
N THR A 177 10.50 7.90 -2.68
CA THR A 177 9.23 7.44 -3.23
C THR A 177 8.30 8.60 -3.59
N ILE A 178 8.23 9.62 -2.74
CA ILE A 178 7.46 10.85 -3.02
C ILE A 178 8.02 11.54 -4.27
N ALA A 179 9.35 11.71 -4.35
CA ALA A 179 9.99 12.32 -5.51
C ALA A 179 9.72 11.55 -6.80
N VAL A 180 9.88 10.21 -6.78
CA VAL A 180 9.57 9.32 -7.91
C VAL A 180 8.13 9.47 -8.34
N PHE A 181 7.18 9.50 -7.40
CA PHE A 181 5.76 9.66 -7.69
C PHE A 181 5.47 10.99 -8.38
N VAL A 182 5.97 12.11 -7.82
CA VAL A 182 5.76 13.44 -8.38
C VAL A 182 6.35 13.57 -9.78
N VAL A 183 7.59 13.11 -9.97
CA VAL A 183 8.26 13.14 -11.28
C VAL A 183 7.51 12.30 -12.30
N SER A 184 7.07 11.09 -11.91
CA SER A 184 6.31 10.21 -12.79
C SER A 184 4.97 10.81 -13.17
N MET A 185 4.30 11.50 -12.24
CA MET A 185 3.02 12.15 -12.48
C MET A 185 3.14 13.31 -13.50
N VAL A 186 4.20 14.13 -13.39
CA VAL A 186 4.48 15.21 -14.35
C VAL A 186 4.75 14.64 -15.74
N ILE A 187 5.63 13.65 -15.84
CA ILE A 187 6.01 13.04 -17.12
C ILE A 187 4.81 12.34 -17.78
N ALA A 188 4.02 11.59 -17.00
CA ALA A 188 2.79 10.97 -17.47
C ALA A 188 1.75 12.01 -17.95
N GLY A 189 1.64 13.14 -17.25
CA GLY A 189 0.77 14.24 -17.67
C GLY A 189 1.18 14.85 -19.02
N ILE A 190 2.48 15.11 -19.21
CA ILE A 190 3.02 15.63 -20.47
C ILE A 190 2.78 14.61 -21.61
N TRP A 191 3.11 13.35 -21.37
CA TRP A 191 2.90 12.29 -22.35
C TRP A 191 1.41 12.14 -22.72
N THR A 192 0.51 12.20 -21.73
CA THR A 192 -0.94 12.13 -21.96
C THR A 192 -1.44 13.33 -22.76
N SER A 193 -0.91 14.53 -22.52
CA SER A 193 -1.24 15.71 -23.33
C SER A 193 -0.84 15.51 -24.80
N ASN A 194 0.38 15.03 -25.06
CA ASN A 194 0.85 14.73 -26.41
C ASN A 194 0.01 13.64 -27.08
N LEU A 195 -0.39 12.62 -26.32
CA LEU A 195 -1.28 11.57 -26.79
C LEU A 195 -2.63 12.13 -27.25
N MET A 196 -3.25 12.97 -26.42
CA MET A 196 -4.53 13.60 -26.75
C MET A 196 -4.42 14.48 -27.99
N GLN A 197 -3.31 15.20 -28.17
CA GLN A 197 -3.05 15.97 -29.39
C GLN A 197 -2.99 15.08 -30.64
N SER A 198 -2.27 13.95 -30.57
CA SER A 198 -2.20 12.97 -31.66
C SER A 198 -3.58 12.37 -31.98
N MET A 199 -4.39 12.12 -30.95
CA MET A 199 -5.76 11.65 -31.15
C MET A 199 -6.63 12.74 -31.82
N MET A 200 -6.59 13.99 -31.34
CA MET A 200 -7.37 15.09 -31.93
C MET A 200 -7.00 15.35 -33.39
N SER A 201 -5.70 15.30 -33.74
CA SER A 201 -5.26 15.48 -35.12
C SER A 201 -5.76 14.35 -36.04
N SER A 202 -5.88 13.12 -35.54
CA SER A 202 -6.46 12.00 -36.30
C SER A 202 -7.94 12.22 -36.67
N PHE A 203 -8.67 13.03 -35.89
CA PHE A 203 -10.04 13.48 -36.17
C PHE A 203 -10.11 14.73 -37.06
N GLY A 204 -8.98 15.23 -37.55
CA GLY A 204 -8.92 16.45 -38.37
C GLY A 204 -8.97 17.76 -37.56
N TYR A 205 -8.95 17.70 -36.22
CA TYR A 205 -8.79 18.87 -35.39
C TYR A 205 -7.30 19.18 -35.23
N SER A 206 -6.74 20.04 -36.10
CA SER A 206 -5.41 20.61 -35.87
C SER A 206 -5.52 21.76 -34.87
N VAL A 207 -4.92 21.63 -33.70
CA VAL A 207 -4.68 22.79 -32.84
C VAL A 207 -3.50 23.54 -33.45
N SER A 208 -3.78 24.61 -34.18
CA SER A 208 -2.76 25.57 -34.61
C SER A 208 -2.26 26.30 -33.37
N THR A 209 -1.09 25.93 -32.87
CA THR A 209 -0.28 26.75 -31.95
C THR A 209 0.93 27.27 -32.69
#